data_AF-A0A968STF4-F1
#
_entry.id   AF-A0A968STF4-F1
#
_cell.length_a   1.000
_cell.length_b   1.000
_cell.length_c   1.000
_cell.angle_alpha   90.00
_cell.angle_beta   90.00
_cell.angle_gamma   90.00
#
_symmetry.space_group_name_H-M   'P 1'
#
loop_
_entity.id
_entity.type
_entity.pdbx_description
1 polymer ?
#
loop_
_entity_poly.entity_id
_entity_poly.type
_entity_poly.pdbx_seq_one_letter_code
_entity_poly.pdbx_strand_id
1 'polypeptide(L)'
;MNDRNQEQQIARAAGIGAGALLGSIFGPVGTVGGAALGYWVAENLTNPELRLPGRSIPVNPFFLVLVTRVSASKNIDQLPLIYPLNIDSCEILFQNSKYMWKGAKSAFENQFLGLIQGKNVELADPNDEYAFRLIAIQVGKDLPGLDKNTNPLSRRDAFMELAGKAKIVAVSPPLLSDSFEQKGFYKLV
;
A
#
# COMPACT_ATOMS: atom_id res chain seq x y z
N MET A 1 44.09 33.48 -9.24
CA MET A 1 43.76 32.05 -9.03
C MET A 1 42.72 31.99 -7.91
N ASN A 2 41.52 31.44 -8.01
CA ASN A 2 40.59 31.20 -9.12
C ASN A 2 39.21 30.95 -8.47
N ASP A 3 38.60 31.98 -7.88
CA ASP A 3 37.33 31.88 -7.11
C ASP A 3 36.06 32.00 -7.96
N ARG A 4 36.14 31.69 -9.26
CA ARG A 4 34.95 31.76 -10.16
C ARG A 4 34.56 30.41 -10.77
N ASN A 5 35.22 29.33 -10.39
CA ASN A 5 34.98 28.00 -10.95
C ASN A 5 34.14 27.06 -10.07
N GLN A 6 33.82 27.44 -8.82
CA GLN A 6 32.95 26.63 -7.95
C GLN A 6 31.47 26.97 -8.10
N GLU A 7 31.11 28.25 -8.31
CA GLU A 7 29.70 28.63 -8.47
C GLU A 7 29.10 28.21 -9.83
N GLN A 8 29.92 28.05 -10.87
CA GLN A 8 29.43 27.57 -12.18
C GLN A 8 29.18 26.06 -12.25
N GLN A 9 29.70 25.27 -11.29
CA GLN A 9 29.40 23.83 -11.26
C GLN A 9 28.09 23.53 -10.51
N ILE A 10 27.65 24.42 -9.63
CA ILE A 10 26.39 24.26 -8.89
C ILE A 10 25.18 24.67 -9.78
N ALA A 11 25.39 25.59 -10.73
CA ALA A 11 24.34 26.04 -11.65
C ALA A 11 24.04 25.07 -12.82
N ARG A 12 24.81 23.98 -13.01
CA ARG A 12 24.53 22.95 -14.02
C ARG A 12 23.82 21.71 -13.48
N ALA A 13 23.51 21.64 -12.18
CA ALA A 13 22.74 20.55 -11.58
C ALA A 13 21.22 20.85 -11.47
N ALA A 14 20.77 22.05 -11.84
CA ALA A 14 19.36 22.45 -11.77
C ALA A 14 18.56 22.20 -13.06
N GLY A 15 19.17 21.57 -14.07
CA GLY A 15 18.52 21.22 -15.32
C GLY A 15 18.89 19.80 -15.71
N ILE A 16 17.86 18.96 -15.89
CA ILE A 16 17.85 17.54 -16.26
C ILE A 16 17.59 16.60 -15.07
N GLY A 17 16.37 16.08 -15.04
CA GLY A 17 16.13 14.69 -14.65
C GLY A 17 15.63 14.46 -13.24
N ALA A 18 14.32 14.33 -13.09
CA ALA A 18 13.74 13.48 -12.06
C ALA A 18 14.36 12.07 -12.15
N GLY A 19 15.00 11.61 -11.07
CA GLY A 19 15.44 10.23 -10.93
C GLY A 19 16.91 10.05 -10.60
N ALA A 20 17.28 10.22 -9.32
CA ALA A 20 18.37 9.51 -8.65
C ALA A 20 18.48 9.97 -7.19
N LEU A 21 17.80 9.27 -6.28
CA LEU A 21 18.25 9.18 -4.88
C LEU A 21 18.36 7.70 -4.54
N LEU A 22 19.35 7.06 -5.16
CA LEU A 22 19.91 5.80 -4.70
C LEU A 22 21.32 6.09 -4.21
N GLY A 23 21.57 5.77 -2.94
CA GLY A 23 22.89 5.37 -2.47
C GLY A 23 23.69 6.41 -1.70
N SER A 24 23.56 6.41 -0.37
CA SER A 24 24.71 6.56 0.52
C SER A 24 24.39 6.06 1.93
N ILE A 25 24.28 4.75 2.12
CA ILE A 25 24.39 4.12 3.46
C ILE A 25 25.14 2.79 3.32
N PHE A 26 26.39 2.83 2.87
CA PHE A 26 27.34 1.73 3.10
C PHE A 26 28.57 2.32 3.79
N GLY A 27 28.56 2.27 5.11
CA GLY A 27 29.78 2.16 5.91
C GLY A 27 29.99 0.67 6.25
N PRO A 28 31.23 0.16 6.23
CA PRO A 28 31.48 -1.24 6.52
C PRO A 28 31.53 -1.40 8.04
N VAL A 29 30.62 -2.18 8.60
CA VAL A 29 30.77 -3.05 9.79
C VAL A 29 29.37 -3.39 10.31
N GLY A 30 28.99 -4.65 10.13
CA GLY A 30 28.33 -5.43 11.16
C GLY A 30 26.84 -5.17 11.47
N THR A 31 26.12 -6.30 11.48
CA THR A 31 24.96 -6.62 12.34
C THR A 31 23.56 -6.15 11.93
N VAL A 32 22.78 -7.16 11.46
CA VAL A 32 21.37 -7.42 11.75
C VAL A 32 20.40 -6.32 11.27
N GLY A 33 19.74 -6.45 10.13
CA GLY A 33 18.77 -7.52 9.90
C GLY A 33 17.47 -7.29 10.69
N GLY A 34 16.90 -6.08 10.66
CA GLY A 34 15.62 -5.77 11.28
C GLY A 34 15.39 -4.26 11.34
N ALA A 35 14.15 -3.82 11.08
CA ALA A 35 13.70 -2.43 11.18
C ALA A 35 14.12 -1.45 10.06
N ALA A 36 13.58 -1.63 8.85
CA ALA A 36 13.47 -0.52 7.89
C ALA A 36 12.25 -0.68 6.94
N LEU A 37 11.05 -0.89 7.48
CA LEU A 37 9.80 -0.80 6.69
C LEU A 37 8.73 0.10 7.35
N GLY A 38 9.11 0.90 8.35
CA GLY A 38 8.16 1.65 9.19
C GLY A 38 8.10 3.16 9.00
N TYR A 39 8.80 3.77 8.02
CA TYR A 39 9.01 5.23 8.03
C TYR A 39 8.67 5.97 6.72
N TRP A 40 7.61 5.57 6.00
CA TRP A 40 7.16 6.31 4.82
C TRP A 40 5.63 6.46 4.66
N VAL A 41 4.86 6.41 5.76
CA VAL A 41 3.38 6.42 5.69
C VAL A 41 2.73 7.72 6.21
N ALA A 42 3.47 8.64 6.83
CA ALA A 42 2.85 9.84 7.42
C ALA A 42 2.63 11.00 6.42
N GLU A 43 3.60 11.32 5.56
CA GLU A 43 3.54 12.54 4.74
C GLU A 43 2.62 12.44 3.52
N ASN A 44 2.44 11.25 2.93
CA ASN A 44 1.55 11.06 1.77
C ASN A 44 0.07 10.89 2.13
N LEU A 45 -0.27 10.70 3.42
CA LEU A 45 -1.66 10.59 3.88
C LEU A 45 -2.25 11.93 4.34
N THR A 46 -1.40 12.90 4.70
CA THR A 46 -1.82 14.20 5.25
C THR A 46 -1.79 15.36 4.24
N ASN A 47 -1.04 15.25 3.13
CA ASN A 47 -1.04 16.24 2.05
C ASN A 47 -1.53 15.62 0.71
N PRO A 48 -2.77 15.92 0.26
CA PRO A 48 -3.25 15.44 -1.03
C PRO A 48 -2.71 16.23 -2.24
N GLU A 49 -1.87 17.26 -2.05
CA GLU A 49 -1.32 18.06 -3.16
C GLU A 49 0.00 17.52 -3.73
N LEU A 50 0.02 16.25 -4.16
CA LEU A 50 0.99 15.84 -5.18
C LEU A 50 0.43 16.23 -6.54
N ARG A 51 0.76 17.45 -6.98
CA ARG A 51 0.53 17.92 -8.35
C ARG A 51 1.37 17.10 -9.33
N LEU A 52 0.83 15.98 -9.79
CA LEU A 52 1.23 15.35 -11.05
C LEU A 52 0.45 16.02 -12.18
N PRO A 53 1.08 16.36 -13.32
CA PRO A 53 0.36 16.95 -14.43
C PRO A 53 -0.60 15.91 -15.02
N GLY A 54 -1.91 16.20 -14.95
CA GLY A 54 -2.90 15.59 -15.83
C GLY A 54 -3.59 14.30 -15.37
N ARG A 55 -3.70 14.00 -14.07
CA ARG A 55 -4.61 12.94 -13.59
C ARG A 55 -5.50 13.48 -12.46
N SER A 56 -6.77 13.70 -12.79
CA SER A 56 -7.82 14.08 -11.85
C SER A 56 -7.83 13.12 -10.66
N ILE A 57 -7.45 13.60 -9.48
CA ILE A 57 -7.60 12.85 -8.23
C ILE A 57 -9.11 12.77 -7.95
N PRO A 58 -9.67 11.57 -7.77
CA PRO A 58 -11.10 11.43 -7.54
C PRO A 58 -11.49 12.06 -6.21
N VAL A 59 -12.53 12.90 -6.25
CA VAL A 59 -12.97 13.80 -5.18
C VAL A 59 -13.48 13.06 -3.93
N ASN A 60 -13.68 11.74 -4.01
CA ASN A 60 -13.98 10.86 -2.86
C ASN A 60 -13.43 9.45 -3.11
N PRO A 61 -12.21 9.12 -2.65
CA PRO A 61 -11.67 7.78 -2.85
C PRO A 61 -12.40 6.76 -1.99
N PHE A 62 -12.70 5.62 -2.60
CA PHE A 62 -13.10 4.42 -1.89
C PHE A 62 -11.84 3.63 -1.52
N PHE A 63 -11.91 2.94 -0.41
CA PHE A 63 -10.84 2.07 0.07
C PHE A 63 -11.33 0.64 0.06
N LEU A 64 -10.45 -0.22 -0.42
CA LEU A 64 -10.58 -1.65 -0.34
C LEU A 64 -9.52 -2.14 0.65
N VAL A 65 -9.93 -2.84 1.69
CA VAL A 65 -9.02 -3.48 2.64
C VAL A 65 -9.14 -4.97 2.47
N LEU A 66 -8.01 -5.62 2.20
CA LEU A 66 -7.93 -7.06 1.99
C LEU A 66 -7.19 -7.71 3.15
N VAL A 67 -7.69 -8.85 3.61
CA VAL A 67 -7.04 -9.67 4.64
C VAL A 67 -6.36 -10.85 3.96
N THR A 68 -5.04 -10.91 4.09
CA THR A 68 -4.22 -12.03 3.59
C THR A 68 -3.49 -12.70 4.74
N ARG A 69 -3.15 -13.99 4.60
CA ARG A 69 -2.25 -14.66 5.55
C ARG A 69 -0.80 -14.29 5.25
N VAL A 70 0.03 -14.14 6.28
CA VAL A 70 1.47 -13.85 6.09
C VAL A 70 2.17 -14.97 5.29
N SER A 71 1.79 -16.22 5.52
CA SER A 71 2.30 -17.36 4.75
C SER A 71 1.97 -17.29 3.26
N ALA A 72 0.83 -16.68 2.89
CA ALA A 72 0.42 -16.41 1.52
C ALA A 72 0.98 -15.07 0.98
N SER A 73 1.53 -14.22 1.86
CA SER A 73 1.96 -12.86 1.52
C SER A 73 3.39 -12.75 1.01
N LYS A 74 4.15 -13.85 0.90
CA LYS A 74 5.51 -13.81 0.31
C LYS A 74 5.50 -13.22 -1.12
N ASN A 75 4.43 -13.47 -1.87
CA ASN A 75 4.23 -12.89 -3.20
C ASN A 75 3.68 -11.45 -3.15
N ILE A 76 3.09 -11.05 -2.01
CA ILE A 76 2.50 -9.72 -1.79
C ILE A 76 3.58 -8.71 -1.40
N ASP A 77 4.63 -9.16 -0.71
CA ASP A 77 5.80 -8.33 -0.36
C ASP A 77 6.54 -7.79 -1.59
N GLN A 78 6.34 -8.42 -2.76
CA GLN A 78 6.91 -8.01 -4.03
C GLN A 78 6.03 -7.02 -4.79
N LEU A 79 4.82 -6.73 -4.30
CA LEU A 79 3.88 -5.83 -4.99
C LEU A 79 4.30 -4.36 -4.80
N PRO A 80 4.34 -3.57 -5.89
CA PRO A 80 4.72 -2.18 -5.79
C PRO A 80 3.63 -1.35 -5.07
N LEU A 81 4.03 -0.63 -4.01
CA LEU A 81 3.16 0.25 -3.24
C LEU A 81 2.88 1.61 -3.92
N ILE A 82 3.65 1.96 -4.96
CA ILE A 82 3.61 3.31 -5.55
C ILE A 82 3.00 3.29 -6.96
N TYR A 83 3.02 2.13 -7.61
CA TYR A 83 2.51 1.98 -8.97
C TYR A 83 1.07 1.51 -8.97
N PRO A 84 0.28 1.89 -9.99
CA PRO A 84 -1.02 1.28 -10.23
C PRO A 84 -0.86 -0.24 -10.31
N LEU A 85 -1.85 -0.95 -9.75
CA LEU A 85 -1.91 -2.41 -9.85
C LEU A 85 -1.90 -2.84 -11.32
N ASN A 86 -1.16 -3.90 -11.66
CA ASN A 86 -1.31 -4.59 -12.94
C ASN A 86 -2.25 -5.80 -12.77
N ILE A 87 -2.59 -6.46 -13.88
CA ILE A 87 -3.52 -7.60 -13.88
C ILE A 87 -3.00 -8.73 -12.98
N ASP A 88 -1.71 -9.05 -13.07
CA ASP A 88 -1.09 -10.12 -12.26
C ASP A 88 -1.18 -9.82 -10.76
N SER A 89 -0.95 -8.56 -10.37
CA SER A 89 -1.09 -8.11 -8.97
C SER A 89 -2.52 -8.26 -8.50
N CYS A 90 -3.50 -7.89 -9.33
CA CYS A 90 -4.91 -8.06 -9.04
C CYS A 90 -5.30 -9.54 -8.86
N GLU A 91 -4.75 -10.42 -9.69
CA GLU A 91 -4.98 -11.87 -9.57
C GLU A 91 -4.34 -12.45 -8.32
N ILE A 92 -3.10 -12.07 -8.00
CA ILE A 92 -2.42 -12.45 -6.74
C ILE A 92 -3.25 -12.00 -5.54
N LEU A 93 -3.72 -10.74 -5.53
CA LEU A 93 -4.54 -10.21 -4.44
C LEU A 93 -5.86 -10.97 -4.31
N PHE A 94 -6.53 -11.26 -5.42
CA PHE A 94 -7.78 -12.03 -5.40
C PHE A 94 -7.57 -13.44 -4.83
N GLN A 95 -6.52 -14.15 -5.28
CA GLN A 95 -6.27 -15.53 -4.87
C GLN A 95 -5.78 -15.66 -3.41
N ASN A 96 -5.05 -14.67 -2.91
CA ASN A 96 -4.41 -14.74 -1.59
C ASN A 96 -5.16 -13.98 -0.49
N SER A 97 -6.27 -13.32 -0.82
CA SER A 97 -7.12 -12.62 0.15
C SER A 97 -8.28 -13.50 0.59
N LYS A 98 -8.46 -13.64 1.90
CA LYS A 98 -9.58 -14.41 2.47
C LYS A 98 -10.81 -13.54 2.71
N TYR A 99 -10.57 -12.31 3.16
CA TYR A 99 -11.63 -11.38 3.52
C TYR A 99 -11.38 -10.03 2.89
N MET A 100 -12.48 -9.29 2.73
CA MET A 100 -12.48 -7.99 2.10
C MET A 100 -13.44 -7.04 2.82
N TRP A 101 -13.05 -5.78 2.85
CA TRP A 101 -13.88 -4.67 3.27
C TRP A 101 -13.79 -3.57 2.22
N LYS A 102 -14.91 -2.90 1.94
CA LYS A 102 -14.97 -1.76 1.03
C LYS A 102 -15.70 -0.62 1.75
N GLY A 103 -15.20 0.60 1.65
CA GLY A 103 -15.87 1.77 2.20
C GLY A 103 -15.22 3.09 1.84
N ALA A 104 -15.79 4.18 2.34
CA ALA A 104 -15.26 5.53 2.11
C ALA A 104 -14.02 5.81 2.97
N LYS A 105 -13.25 6.84 2.59
CA LYS A 105 -12.05 7.32 3.30
C LYS A 105 -12.26 7.48 4.81
N SER A 106 -13.34 8.15 5.23
CA SER A 106 -13.61 8.43 6.65
C SER A 106 -13.79 7.15 7.48
N ALA A 107 -14.50 6.15 6.94
CA ALA A 107 -14.65 4.86 7.60
C ALA A 107 -13.32 4.10 7.65
N PHE A 108 -12.52 4.19 6.59
CA PHE A 108 -11.18 3.60 6.54
C PHE A 108 -10.25 4.18 7.62
N GLU A 109 -10.18 5.51 7.71
CA GLU A 109 -9.31 6.21 8.67
C GLU A 109 -9.68 5.87 10.11
N ASN A 110 -10.97 5.83 10.41
CA ASN A 110 -11.45 5.53 11.75
C ASN A 110 -11.27 4.05 12.15
N GLN A 111 -11.40 3.11 11.21
CA GLN A 111 -11.44 1.68 11.54
C GLN A 111 -10.10 0.96 11.34
N PHE A 112 -9.32 1.35 10.34
CA PHE A 112 -8.18 0.57 9.85
C PHE A 112 -6.84 1.30 9.88
N LEU A 113 -6.81 2.63 9.89
CA LEU A 113 -5.54 3.36 9.84
C LEU A 113 -4.61 2.99 11.00
N GLY A 114 -5.15 2.87 12.21
CA GLY A 114 -4.39 2.42 13.38
C GLY A 114 -3.79 1.02 13.19
N LEU A 115 -4.60 0.06 12.72
CA LEU A 115 -4.18 -1.31 12.43
C LEU A 115 -3.08 -1.38 11.38
N ILE A 116 -3.26 -0.64 10.30
CA ILE A 116 -2.31 -0.55 9.20
C ILE A 116 -0.99 0.05 9.65
N GLN A 117 -1.03 1.00 10.58
CA GLN A 117 0.16 1.59 11.19
C GLN A 117 0.73 0.76 12.34
N GLY A 118 0.12 -0.37 12.72
CA GLY A 118 0.52 -1.17 13.87
C GLY A 118 0.36 -0.45 15.22
N LYS A 119 -0.52 0.57 15.28
CA LYS A 119 -0.74 1.37 16.50
C LYS A 119 -1.82 0.74 17.36
N ASN A 120 -1.53 0.63 18.66
CA ASN A 120 -2.45 0.13 19.69
C ASN A 120 -2.98 -1.29 19.40
N VAL A 121 -2.17 -2.12 18.74
CA VAL A 121 -2.48 -3.52 18.48
C VAL A 121 -1.30 -4.41 18.76
N GLU A 122 -1.61 -5.62 19.21
CA GLU A 122 -0.62 -6.67 19.36
C GLU A 122 -0.19 -7.15 17.97
N LEU A 123 1.11 -7.13 17.74
CA LEU A 123 1.70 -7.57 16.48
C LEU A 123 1.99 -9.07 16.57
N ALA A 124 1.64 -9.80 15.53
CA ALA A 124 1.98 -11.21 15.42
C ALA A 124 3.46 -11.38 15.02
N ASP A 125 4.04 -12.54 15.31
CA ASP A 125 5.35 -12.90 14.76
C ASP A 125 5.25 -13.00 13.22
N PRO A 126 6.15 -12.38 12.45
CA PRO A 126 6.19 -12.55 10.99
C PRO A 126 6.31 -14.01 10.50
N ASN A 127 6.75 -14.93 11.35
CA ASN A 127 6.87 -16.36 11.07
C ASN A 127 5.65 -17.17 11.55
N ASP A 128 4.68 -16.54 12.21
CA ASP A 128 3.46 -17.21 12.63
C ASP A 128 2.57 -17.52 11.41
N GLU A 129 2.24 -18.80 11.24
CA GLU A 129 1.40 -19.29 10.14
C GLU A 129 -0.05 -18.77 10.20
N TYR A 130 -0.48 -18.35 11.39
CA TYR A 130 -1.79 -17.78 11.66
C TYR A 130 -1.80 -16.26 11.62
N ALA A 131 -0.66 -15.62 11.41
CA ALA A 131 -0.61 -14.17 11.25
C ALA A 131 -1.24 -13.72 9.93
N PHE A 132 -1.85 -12.54 9.97
CA PHE A 132 -2.49 -11.90 8.83
C PHE A 132 -1.89 -10.53 8.53
N ARG A 133 -2.08 -10.05 7.31
CA ARG A 133 -1.82 -8.67 6.94
C ARG A 133 -3.06 -8.06 6.31
N LEU A 134 -3.18 -6.75 6.52
CA LEU A 134 -4.17 -5.91 5.87
C LEU A 134 -3.49 -5.17 4.73
N ILE A 135 -4.09 -5.24 3.54
CA ILE A 135 -3.63 -4.51 2.37
C ILE A 135 -4.68 -3.47 2.07
N ALA A 136 -4.31 -2.20 2.19
CA ALA A 136 -5.18 -1.09 1.84
C ALA A 136 -4.92 -0.67 0.40
N ILE A 137 -5.98 -0.65 -0.39
CA ILE A 137 -5.98 -0.26 -1.78
C ILE A 137 -6.91 0.93 -1.94
N GLN A 138 -6.40 2.01 -2.52
CA GLN A 138 -7.20 3.16 -2.87
C GLN A 138 -7.78 2.96 -4.26
N VAL A 139 -9.10 3.08 -4.36
CA VAL A 139 -9.88 2.95 -5.59
C VAL A 139 -10.49 4.30 -5.93
N GLY A 140 -10.33 4.71 -7.18
CA GLY A 140 -10.77 6.03 -7.62
C GLY A 140 -12.28 6.19 -7.82
N LYS A 141 -13.02 5.09 -7.88
CA LYS A 141 -14.48 5.08 -8.06
C LYS A 141 -15.06 3.89 -7.33
N ASP A 142 -16.35 3.94 -7.04
CA ASP A 142 -17.04 2.77 -6.53
C ASP A 142 -17.06 1.65 -7.58
N LEU A 143 -16.88 0.41 -7.12
CA LEU A 143 -16.91 -0.80 -7.93
C LEU A 143 -17.98 -1.73 -7.33
N PRO A 144 -19.18 -1.79 -7.92
CA PRO A 144 -20.28 -2.63 -7.43
C PRO A 144 -19.93 -4.13 -7.40
N GLY A 145 -19.05 -4.55 -8.30
CA GLY A 145 -18.57 -5.93 -8.32
C GLY A 145 -17.76 -6.34 -7.06
N LEU A 146 -17.36 -5.37 -6.24
CA LEU A 146 -16.68 -5.61 -4.96
C LEU A 146 -17.64 -5.53 -3.75
N ASP A 147 -18.95 -5.62 -3.93
CA ASP A 147 -19.89 -5.64 -2.80
C ASP A 147 -20.01 -7.02 -2.14
N LYS A 148 -20.51 -7.01 -0.90
CA LYS A 148 -20.66 -8.19 -0.04
C LYS A 148 -21.47 -9.31 -0.70
N ASN A 149 -22.51 -8.95 -1.45
CA ASN A 149 -23.46 -9.91 -2.04
C ASN A 149 -23.22 -10.18 -3.52
N THR A 150 -22.06 -9.81 -4.05
CA THR A 150 -21.71 -10.04 -5.46
C THR A 150 -21.33 -11.50 -5.71
N ASN A 151 -21.76 -12.04 -6.84
CA ASN A 151 -21.34 -13.34 -7.36
C ASN A 151 -19.80 -13.45 -7.47
N PRO A 152 -19.17 -14.57 -7.07
CA PRO A 152 -17.72 -14.75 -7.14
C PRO A 152 -17.07 -14.45 -8.50
N LEU A 153 -17.73 -14.81 -9.62
CA LEU A 153 -17.21 -14.50 -10.95
C LEU A 153 -17.14 -12.98 -11.20
N SER A 154 -18.24 -12.27 -10.95
CA SER A 154 -18.29 -10.81 -11.08
C SER A 154 -17.35 -10.11 -10.10
N ARG A 155 -17.07 -10.71 -8.94
CA ARG A 155 -16.06 -10.22 -8.00
C ARG A 155 -14.66 -10.37 -8.55
N ARG A 156 -14.32 -11.50 -9.18
CA ARG A 156 -13.03 -11.69 -9.87
C ARG A 156 -12.84 -10.64 -10.97
N ASP A 157 -13.86 -10.44 -11.80
CA ASP A 157 -13.81 -9.45 -12.89
C ASP A 157 -13.59 -8.03 -12.33
N ALA A 158 -14.26 -7.69 -11.23
CA ALA A 158 -14.08 -6.41 -10.55
C ALA A 158 -12.68 -6.24 -9.94
N PHE A 159 -12.04 -7.33 -9.50
CA PHE A 159 -10.62 -7.30 -9.10
C PHE A 159 -9.71 -7.02 -10.28
N MET A 160 -9.95 -7.65 -11.44
CA MET A 160 -9.17 -7.38 -12.66
C MET A 160 -9.35 -5.93 -13.11
N GLU A 161 -10.56 -5.38 -12.94
CA GLU A 161 -10.84 -3.97 -13.23
C GLU A 161 -10.06 -2.96 -12.39
N LEU A 162 -9.49 -3.37 -11.25
CA LEU A 162 -8.60 -2.53 -10.44
C LEU A 162 -7.27 -2.24 -11.16
N ALA A 163 -6.89 -3.07 -12.13
CA ALA A 163 -5.66 -2.89 -12.88
C ALA A 163 -5.65 -1.52 -13.58
N GLY A 164 -4.58 -0.75 -13.34
CA GLY A 164 -4.42 0.61 -13.84
C GLY A 164 -5.32 1.68 -13.21
N LYS A 165 -6.29 1.29 -12.36
CA LYS A 165 -7.29 2.19 -11.75
C LYS A 165 -7.14 2.33 -10.23
N ALA A 166 -6.44 1.40 -9.59
CA ALA A 166 -6.23 1.37 -8.15
C ALA A 166 -4.75 1.25 -7.81
N LYS A 167 -4.41 1.66 -6.59
CA LYS A 167 -3.04 1.57 -6.04
C LYS A 167 -3.10 1.01 -4.63
N ILE A 168 -2.15 0.13 -4.28
CA ILE A 168 -1.92 -0.21 -2.87
C ILE A 168 -1.37 1.05 -2.22
N VAL A 169 -1.92 1.44 -1.07
CA VAL A 169 -1.45 2.61 -0.32
C VAL A 169 -0.72 2.23 0.95
N ALA A 170 -0.99 1.04 1.48
CA ALA A 170 -0.30 0.53 2.66
C ALA A 170 -0.50 -0.98 2.80
N VAL A 171 0.45 -1.62 3.47
CA VAL A 171 0.36 -3.00 3.97
C VAL A 171 0.66 -2.94 5.46
N SER A 172 -0.20 -3.55 6.28
CA SER A 172 0.00 -3.59 7.73
C SER A 172 1.19 -4.47 8.11
N PRO A 173 1.76 -4.28 9.31
CA PRO A 173 2.54 -5.35 9.93
C PRO A 173 1.70 -6.62 10.12
N PRO A 174 2.32 -7.77 10.45
CA PRO A 174 1.60 -8.97 10.86
C PRO A 174 0.69 -8.72 12.06
N LEU A 175 -0.57 -9.13 11.96
CA LEU A 175 -1.61 -8.97 12.96
C LEU A 175 -2.24 -10.33 13.30
N LEU A 176 -2.71 -10.46 14.54
CA LEU A 176 -3.57 -11.57 14.96
C LEU A 176 -4.99 -11.39 14.43
N SER A 177 -5.74 -12.49 14.27
CA SER A 177 -7.15 -12.48 13.80
C SER A 177 -8.03 -11.51 14.59
N ASP A 178 -7.84 -11.51 15.90
CA ASP A 178 -8.67 -10.78 16.87
C ASP A 178 -8.58 -9.26 16.66
N SER A 179 -7.49 -8.78 16.04
CA SER A 179 -7.30 -7.36 15.72
C SER A 179 -8.30 -6.83 14.69
N PHE A 180 -8.92 -7.72 13.89
CA PHE A 180 -9.76 -7.30 12.76
C PHE A 180 -11.10 -8.07 12.62
N GLU A 181 -11.33 -9.12 13.39
CA GLU A 181 -12.48 -10.04 13.23
C GLU A 181 -13.86 -9.35 13.29
N GLN A 182 -13.98 -8.22 13.98
CA GLN A 182 -15.25 -7.48 14.15
C GLN A 182 -15.38 -6.22 13.28
N LYS A 183 -14.48 -6.01 12.32
CA LYS A 183 -14.45 -4.75 11.52
C LYS A 183 -15.25 -4.80 10.23
N GLY A 184 -16.30 -5.63 10.19
CA GLY A 184 -17.24 -5.68 9.07
C GLY A 184 -16.69 -6.30 7.79
N PHE A 185 -15.59 -7.06 7.87
CA PHE A 185 -15.08 -7.86 6.76
C PHE A 185 -16.09 -8.91 6.33
N TYR A 186 -16.09 -9.23 5.04
CA TYR A 186 -16.84 -10.34 4.47
C TYR A 186 -15.94 -11.23 3.63
N LYS A 187 -16.36 -12.49 3.45
CA LYS A 187 -15.60 -13.50 2.72
C LYS A 187 -15.51 -13.13 1.24
N LEU A 188 -14.32 -13.34 0.67
CA LEU A 188 -14.09 -13.15 -0.75
C LEU A 188 -14.68 -14.29 -1.59
N VAL A 189 -14.62 -15.53 -1.06
CA VAL A 189 -15.15 -16.77 -1.63
C VAL A 189 -15.60 -17.69 -0.49
#